data_AF-A0A4U0RPH9-F1
#
_entry.id   AF-A0A4U0RPH9-F1
#
_cell.length_a   1.000
_cell.length_b   1.000
_cell.length_c   1.000
_cell.angle_alpha   90.00
_cell.angle_beta   90.00
_cell.angle_gamma   90.00
#
_symmetry.space_group_name_H-M   'P 1'
#
loop_
_entity.id
_entity.type
_entity.pdbx_description
1 polymer ?
#
loop_
_entity_poly.entity_id
_entity_poly.type
_entity_poly.pdbx_seq_one_letter_code
_entity_poly.pdbx_strand_id
1 'polypeptide(L)'
;MGVGDRSVRGEVRRIGAVSLNPVPAPEIPEVTVRVARGAFPKGCLAMRVRDELGVLFQDTDFAAVFPTRGGPGLAPGMLAVVSVMQFAERLTDRQAADAVRGRIDWKYLLGMELENEGFHFSVLSGFRERLVGHGQEQVVLDRLLARLSELGFLRVGGRVRTDATHVLALVRDVNRLELCTETLRCALEALAVAAADWLRGAGIADASWQDRYGQRADSYRLPKGEQERGAFAVQVGSDGFALMETVHHPGAPNWLRQLPTVQVLRRAWIQQYHRDSGGTAGGALAGGQGPPAGQSAAGQPARPRRTLRRQARHGLGRLQGPLSETCEKDRPHLIVNVATTPAPVDDSRLVEQVHQQLQRRGAKPDEHLVDGGYTSAAIILTARTQGIDLVGPLPAASDRQSRAKEGFALTDFQIHWEEQYAVCSTGAKSRYWGNTHMDGRPRTVVIFPEWDCRTCKVRTSCTHQRLHPPPDPAPTRGTRTPPTPTRRAGHRLPAAA
;
A
#
# COMPACT_ATOMS: atom_id res chain seq x y z
N MET A 1 -77.06 0.91 34.58
CA MET A 1 -76.43 -0.37 34.16
C MET A 1 -75.96 -0.14 32.73
N GLY A 2 -74.71 0.28 32.51
CA GLY A 2 -73.59 -0.59 32.13
C GLY A 2 -73.78 -1.00 30.66
N VAL A 3 -72.87 -0.86 29.69
CA VAL A 3 -71.41 -0.70 29.58
C VAL A 3 -71.22 -0.16 28.15
N GLY A 4 -70.48 0.92 27.91
CA GLY A 4 -69.09 0.86 27.46
C GLY A 4 -68.98 0.96 25.92
N ASP A 5 -68.27 1.98 25.43
CA ASP A 5 -67.23 1.91 24.39
C ASP A 5 -66.94 3.33 23.86
N ARG A 6 -65.86 3.95 24.34
CA ARG A 6 -65.24 5.11 23.68
C ARG A 6 -63.83 4.67 23.29
N SER A 7 -63.75 4.09 22.10
CA SER A 7 -62.51 3.91 21.36
C SER A 7 -61.86 5.27 21.09
N VAL A 8 -60.93 5.69 21.95
CA VAL A 8 -59.98 6.76 21.64
C VAL A 8 -58.82 6.10 20.91
N ARG A 9 -58.87 6.16 19.57
CA ARG A 9 -57.71 5.85 18.72
C ARG A 9 -56.62 6.88 18.99
N GLY A 10 -55.72 6.57 19.93
CA GLY A 10 -54.43 7.24 20.03
C GLY A 10 -53.61 6.88 18.80
N GLU A 11 -53.36 7.87 17.94
CA GLU A 11 -52.32 7.78 16.90
C GLU A 11 -50.98 7.49 17.57
N VAL A 12 -50.55 6.22 17.53
CA VAL A 12 -49.16 5.86 17.76
C VAL A 12 -48.37 6.36 16.56
N ARG A 13 -47.92 7.61 16.61
CA ARG A 13 -46.80 8.07 15.79
C ARG A 13 -45.59 7.21 16.18
N ARG A 14 -45.36 6.12 15.45
CA ARG A 14 -44.07 5.43 15.41
C ARG A 14 -43.04 6.40 14.85
N ILE A 15 -42.44 7.21 15.71
CA ILE A 15 -41.18 7.88 15.41
C ILE A 15 -40.18 6.73 15.21
N GLY A 16 -39.76 6.50 13.96
CA GLY A 16 -38.73 5.52 13.67
C GLY A 16 -37.49 5.88 14.50
N ALA A 17 -37.11 4.99 15.43
CA ALA A 17 -35.93 5.19 16.26
C ALA A 17 -34.69 5.33 15.35
N VAL A 18 -34.03 6.48 15.45
CA VAL A 18 -32.79 6.78 14.74
C VAL A 18 -31.66 6.04 15.46
N SER A 19 -30.82 5.30 14.73
CA SER A 19 -29.77 4.48 15.37
C SER A 19 -28.61 5.31 15.96
N LEU A 20 -28.47 6.58 15.56
CA LEU A 20 -27.59 7.55 16.17
C LEU A 20 -28.44 8.65 16.83
N ASN A 21 -28.39 8.75 18.14
CA ASN A 21 -28.95 9.89 18.87
C ASN A 21 -27.77 10.73 19.36
N PRO A 22 -27.33 11.74 18.60
CA PRO A 22 -26.14 12.51 18.93
C PRO A 22 -26.38 13.25 20.23
N VAL A 23 -25.57 12.95 21.24
CA VAL A 23 -25.62 13.64 22.54
C VAL A 23 -24.53 14.71 22.54
N PRO A 24 -24.81 15.93 23.04
CA PRO A 24 -23.76 16.91 23.30
C PRO A 24 -22.67 16.30 24.16
N ALA A 25 -21.43 16.76 23.97
CA ALA A 25 -20.34 16.25 24.75
C ALA A 25 -20.61 16.42 26.25
N PRO A 26 -20.51 15.35 27.06
CA PRO A 26 -20.88 15.43 28.46
C PRO A 26 -19.90 16.33 29.21
N GLU A 27 -20.45 17.25 30.01
CA GLU A 27 -19.69 17.88 31.09
C GLU A 27 -19.26 16.81 32.10
N ILE A 28 -18.12 17.02 32.76
CA ILE A 28 -17.62 16.02 33.71
C ILE A 28 -18.41 16.18 35.01
N PRO A 29 -19.08 15.13 35.52
CA PRO A 29 -19.82 15.22 36.79
C PRO A 29 -18.93 15.69 37.94
N GLU A 30 -19.44 16.57 38.80
CA GLU A 30 -18.66 17.19 39.90
C GLU A 30 -17.99 16.15 40.80
N VAL A 31 -18.70 15.05 41.10
CA VAL A 31 -18.18 13.94 41.90
C VAL A 31 -17.00 13.27 41.20
N THR A 32 -17.09 13.03 39.89
CA THR A 32 -16.00 12.47 39.08
C THR A 32 -14.80 13.41 39.08
N VAL A 33 -15.00 14.73 38.95
CA VAL A 33 -13.92 15.73 39.02
C VAL A 33 -13.20 15.67 40.38
N ARG A 34 -13.96 15.74 41.47
CA ARG A 34 -13.42 15.74 42.83
C ARG A 34 -12.60 14.48 43.11
N VAL A 35 -13.14 13.31 42.77
CA VAL A 35 -12.48 12.02 43.01
C VAL A 35 -11.26 11.85 42.10
N ALA A 36 -11.35 12.22 40.82
CA ALA A 36 -10.24 12.11 39.89
C ALA A 36 -9.06 13.01 40.29
N ARG A 37 -9.32 14.28 40.64
CA ARG A 37 -8.27 15.20 41.11
C ARG A 37 -7.68 14.79 42.46
N GLY A 38 -8.49 14.18 43.33
CA GLY A 38 -8.00 13.59 44.59
C GLY A 38 -7.08 12.39 44.36
N ALA A 39 -7.44 11.49 43.44
CA ALA A 39 -6.65 10.30 43.11
C ALA A 39 -5.39 10.63 42.29
N PHE A 40 -5.46 11.64 41.41
CA PHE A 40 -4.37 12.07 40.54
C PHE A 40 -4.07 13.57 40.73
N PRO A 41 -3.45 13.97 41.85
CA PRO A 41 -3.22 15.38 42.16
C PRO A 41 -2.30 16.10 41.16
N LYS A 42 -1.44 15.35 40.46
CA LYS A 42 -0.57 15.87 39.38
C LYS A 42 -1.18 15.70 37.97
N GLY A 43 -2.42 15.20 37.90
CA GLY A 43 -3.05 14.73 36.68
C GLY A 43 -2.42 13.45 36.12
N CYS A 44 -3.03 12.92 35.07
CA CYS A 44 -2.52 11.80 34.27
C CYS A 44 -2.76 12.06 32.78
N LEU A 45 -2.36 11.14 31.90
CA LEU A 45 -2.53 11.29 30.46
C LEU A 45 -4.00 11.54 30.08
N ALA A 46 -4.93 10.70 30.55
CA ALA A 46 -6.35 10.81 30.21
C ALA A 46 -6.95 12.15 30.66
N MET A 47 -6.60 12.61 31.86
CA MET A 47 -7.05 13.92 32.36
C MET A 47 -6.47 15.07 31.54
N ARG A 48 -5.17 15.06 31.22
CA ARG A 48 -4.55 16.10 30.38
C ARG A 48 -5.14 16.15 28.97
N VAL A 49 -5.42 14.99 28.37
CA VAL A 49 -6.10 14.96 27.07
C VAL A 49 -7.43 15.68 27.15
N ARG A 50 -8.21 15.44 28.20
CA ARG A 50 -9.51 16.09 28.40
C ARG A 50 -9.38 17.58 28.70
N ASP A 51 -8.46 17.96 29.59
CA ASP A 51 -8.32 19.34 30.06
C ASP A 51 -7.73 20.25 28.97
N GLU A 52 -6.72 19.77 28.22
CA GLU A 52 -6.02 20.57 27.21
C GLU A 52 -6.67 20.50 25.83
N LEU A 53 -7.14 19.32 25.41
CA LEU A 53 -7.70 19.13 24.07
C LEU A 53 -9.22 19.23 24.06
N GLY A 54 -9.88 19.13 25.21
CA GLY A 54 -11.33 19.15 25.32
C GLY A 54 -11.96 17.87 24.75
N VAL A 55 -13.14 18.02 24.14
CA VAL A 55 -13.85 16.91 23.50
C VAL A 55 -13.39 16.81 22.05
N LEU A 56 -12.60 15.78 21.76
CA LEU A 56 -11.97 15.59 20.45
C LEU A 56 -12.93 15.14 19.35
N PHE A 57 -13.94 14.33 19.69
CA PHE A 57 -14.80 13.67 18.70
C PHE A 57 -16.26 13.82 19.08
N GLN A 58 -17.07 14.26 18.13
CA GLN A 58 -18.51 14.38 18.27
C GLN A 58 -19.21 13.20 17.58
N ASP A 59 -20.40 12.83 18.03
CA ASP A 59 -21.15 11.73 17.42
C ASP A 59 -21.51 12.01 15.95
N THR A 60 -21.71 13.28 15.63
CA THR A 60 -21.97 13.78 14.27
C THR A 60 -20.83 13.53 13.31
N ASP A 61 -19.58 13.42 13.81
CA ASP A 61 -18.42 13.10 12.97
C ASP A 61 -18.50 11.70 12.38
N PHE A 62 -19.30 10.81 12.99
CA PHE A 62 -19.46 9.42 12.58
C PHE A 62 -20.85 9.12 12.03
N ALA A 63 -21.73 10.12 11.88
CA ALA A 63 -23.12 9.90 11.47
C ALA A 63 -23.25 9.09 10.16
N ALA A 64 -22.30 9.25 9.23
CA ALA A 64 -22.29 8.56 7.95
C ALA A 64 -22.08 7.03 8.05
N VAL A 65 -21.52 6.51 9.15
CA VAL A 65 -21.25 5.05 9.30
C VAL A 65 -22.34 4.32 10.08
N PHE A 66 -23.35 5.03 10.57
CA PHE A 66 -24.46 4.46 11.32
C PHE A 66 -25.75 4.51 10.50
N PRO A 67 -26.56 3.42 10.51
CA PRO A 67 -27.81 3.39 9.76
C PRO A 67 -28.79 4.43 10.30
N THR A 68 -29.64 4.98 9.44
CA THR A 68 -30.65 5.98 9.85
C THR A 68 -31.74 5.36 10.74
N ARG A 69 -31.94 4.04 10.71
CA ARG A 69 -32.93 3.31 11.50
C ARG A 69 -32.27 2.19 12.30
N GLY A 70 -32.60 2.07 13.57
CA GLY A 70 -32.14 0.98 14.45
C GLY A 70 -32.28 1.32 15.93
N GLY A 71 -31.85 0.40 16.80
CA GLY A 71 -31.80 0.66 18.25
C GLY A 71 -30.77 1.73 18.62
N PRO A 72 -30.89 2.38 19.78
CA PRO A 72 -29.93 3.40 20.22
C PRO A 72 -28.54 2.78 20.36
N GLY A 73 -27.59 3.27 19.57
CA GLY A 73 -26.19 2.91 19.67
C GLY A 73 -25.48 3.65 20.81
N LEU A 74 -24.34 3.11 21.24
CA LEU A 74 -23.39 3.86 22.07
C LEU A 74 -22.82 5.04 21.26
N ALA A 75 -22.51 6.14 21.96
CA ALA A 75 -21.98 7.36 21.36
C ALA A 75 -20.65 7.07 20.63
N PRO A 76 -20.58 7.21 19.29
CA PRO A 76 -19.35 6.90 18.55
C PRO A 76 -18.19 7.85 18.87
N GLY A 77 -18.46 9.10 19.28
CA GLY A 77 -17.41 10.01 19.74
C GLY A 77 -16.66 9.45 20.95
N MET A 78 -17.41 8.88 21.90
CA MET A 78 -16.84 8.18 23.07
C MET A 78 -16.03 6.95 22.64
N LEU A 79 -16.57 6.12 21.74
CA LEU A 79 -15.87 4.92 21.24
C LEU A 79 -14.56 5.26 20.52
N ALA A 80 -14.51 6.41 19.82
CA ALA A 80 -13.30 6.92 19.20
C ALA A 80 -12.24 7.31 20.24
N VAL A 81 -12.59 8.08 21.28
CA VAL A 81 -11.65 8.41 22.38
C VAL A 81 -11.15 7.15 23.08
N VAL A 82 -12.04 6.20 23.38
CA VAL A 82 -11.67 4.93 24.00
C VAL A 82 -10.70 4.15 23.12
N SER A 83 -10.93 4.12 21.80
CA SER A 83 -10.03 3.45 20.86
C SER A 83 -8.65 4.10 20.86
N VAL A 84 -8.56 5.44 20.87
CA VAL A 84 -7.27 6.16 20.95
C VAL A 84 -6.53 5.80 22.23
N MET A 85 -7.19 5.88 23.39
CA MET A 85 -6.57 5.56 24.68
C MET A 85 -6.20 4.08 24.79
N GLN A 86 -7.00 3.19 24.22
CA GLN A 86 -6.69 1.77 24.14
C GLN A 86 -5.34 1.54 23.45
N PHE A 87 -5.10 2.15 22.28
CA PHE A 87 -3.84 1.99 21.56
C PHE A 87 -2.68 2.72 22.26
N ALA A 88 -2.92 3.92 22.78
CA ALA A 88 -1.92 4.70 23.52
C ALA A 88 -1.39 3.95 24.75
N GLU A 89 -2.28 3.25 25.46
CA GLU A 89 -1.94 2.47 26.65
C GLU A 89 -1.69 0.97 26.37
N ARG A 90 -1.71 0.55 25.09
CA ARG A 90 -1.47 -0.84 24.64
C ARG A 90 -2.41 -1.88 25.27
N LEU A 91 -3.69 -1.53 25.39
CA LEU A 91 -4.72 -2.38 26.00
C LEU A 91 -5.41 -3.28 24.97
N THR A 92 -5.76 -4.50 25.40
CA THR A 92 -6.73 -5.33 24.66
C THR A 92 -8.14 -4.75 24.75
N ASP A 93 -9.06 -5.16 23.87
CA ASP A 93 -10.45 -4.69 23.90
C ASP A 93 -11.12 -4.93 25.26
N ARG A 94 -10.82 -6.06 25.90
CA ARG A 94 -11.33 -6.40 27.24
C ARG A 94 -10.79 -5.45 28.29
N GLN A 95 -9.47 -5.23 28.30
CA GLN A 95 -8.83 -4.30 29.23
C GLN A 95 -9.31 -2.86 29.02
N ALA A 96 -9.57 -2.44 27.79
CA ALA A 96 -10.12 -1.11 27.51
C ALA A 96 -11.56 -0.97 28.05
N ALA A 97 -12.41 -1.98 27.85
CA ALA A 97 -13.76 -1.99 28.43
C ALA A 97 -13.72 -2.00 29.98
N ASP A 98 -12.82 -2.77 30.58
CA ASP A 98 -12.61 -2.79 32.03
C ASP A 98 -12.03 -1.46 32.54
N ALA A 99 -11.18 -0.79 31.76
CA ALA A 99 -10.68 0.55 32.05
C ALA A 99 -11.81 1.59 32.08
N VAL A 100 -12.72 1.56 31.09
CA VAL A 100 -13.93 2.43 31.11
C VAL A 100 -14.76 2.18 32.36
N ARG A 101 -14.93 0.91 32.76
CA ARG A 101 -15.74 0.54 33.93
C ARG A 101 -15.11 0.95 35.25
N GLY A 102 -13.81 0.67 35.42
CA GLY A 102 -13.16 0.72 36.74
C GLY A 102 -12.24 1.90 36.97
N ARG A 103 -11.73 2.56 35.92
CA ARG A 103 -10.71 3.59 36.09
C ARG A 103 -11.30 5.00 36.13
N ILE A 104 -11.01 5.70 37.22
CA ILE A 104 -11.50 7.04 37.50
C ILE A 104 -10.99 8.06 36.46
N ASP A 105 -9.74 7.92 35.99
CA ASP A 105 -9.16 8.82 34.99
C ASP A 105 -9.81 8.68 33.61
N TRP A 106 -10.21 7.47 33.22
CA TRP A 106 -10.98 7.23 31.99
C TRP A 106 -12.40 7.77 32.10
N LYS A 107 -13.06 7.59 33.25
CA LYS A 107 -14.38 8.20 33.50
C LYS A 107 -14.32 9.73 33.45
N TYR A 108 -13.25 10.33 33.98
CA TYR A 108 -13.00 11.76 33.86
C TYR A 108 -12.86 12.20 32.40
N LEU A 109 -12.02 11.51 31.62
CA LEU A 109 -11.83 11.81 30.19
C LEU A 109 -13.13 11.76 29.39
N LEU A 110 -13.95 10.75 29.67
CA LEU A 110 -15.20 10.49 28.95
C LEU A 110 -16.39 11.30 29.49
N GLY A 111 -16.23 12.04 30.60
CA GLY A 111 -17.34 12.75 31.26
C GLY A 111 -18.40 11.81 31.82
N MET A 112 -18.00 10.65 32.35
CA MET A 112 -18.92 9.63 32.87
C MET A 112 -19.09 9.73 34.39
N GLU A 113 -20.27 9.30 34.85
CA GLU A 113 -20.53 9.03 36.26
C GLU A 113 -19.71 7.85 36.78
N LEU A 114 -19.38 7.88 38.08
CA LEU A 114 -18.62 6.82 38.75
C LEU A 114 -19.35 5.47 38.74
N GLU A 115 -20.68 5.47 38.74
CA GLU A 115 -21.51 4.26 38.75
C GLU A 115 -21.73 3.66 37.35
N ASN A 116 -21.34 4.38 36.28
CA ASN A 116 -21.54 3.91 34.91
C ASN A 116 -20.86 2.55 34.65
N GLU A 117 -21.61 1.55 34.18
CA GLU A 117 -21.13 0.18 33.99
C GLU A 117 -20.24 -0.03 32.74
N GLY A 118 -20.12 0.99 31.89
CA GLY A 118 -19.40 0.95 30.62
C GLY A 118 -20.15 0.15 29.56
N PHE A 119 -19.40 -0.64 28.78
CA PHE A 119 -19.96 -1.45 27.70
C PHE A 119 -19.22 -2.79 27.52
N HIS A 120 -19.79 -3.68 26.72
CA HIS A 120 -19.16 -4.96 26.38
C HIS A 120 -18.04 -4.77 25.35
N PHE A 121 -16.87 -5.37 25.59
CA PHE A 121 -15.64 -5.16 24.79
C PHE A 121 -15.79 -5.35 23.28
N SER A 122 -16.70 -6.22 22.83
CA SER A 122 -16.94 -6.49 21.40
C SER A 122 -17.47 -5.27 20.62
N VAL A 123 -17.95 -4.25 21.31
CA VAL A 123 -18.38 -3.00 20.69
C VAL A 123 -17.19 -2.30 20.00
N LEU A 124 -15.99 -2.37 20.56
CA LEU A 124 -14.80 -1.69 19.99
C LEU A 124 -14.37 -2.29 18.65
N SER A 125 -14.36 -3.62 18.54
CA SER A 125 -14.07 -4.29 17.26
C SER A 125 -15.14 -3.96 16.22
N GLY A 126 -16.43 -4.01 16.60
CA GLY A 126 -17.52 -3.66 15.71
C GLY A 126 -17.50 -2.19 15.26
N PHE A 127 -17.11 -1.26 16.13
CA PHE A 127 -16.93 0.15 15.78
C PHE A 127 -15.82 0.34 14.73
N ARG A 128 -14.64 -0.26 14.96
CA ARG A 128 -13.53 -0.18 14.00
C ARG A 128 -13.85 -0.84 12.66
N GLU A 129 -14.52 -1.99 12.67
CA GLU A 129 -15.00 -2.65 11.44
C GLU A 129 -15.94 -1.75 10.64
N ARG A 130 -16.84 -1.01 11.31
CA ARG A 130 -17.72 -0.05 10.62
C ARG A 130 -16.95 1.11 10.00
N LEU A 131 -15.97 1.68 10.69
CA LEU A 131 -15.14 2.77 10.15
C LEU A 131 -14.45 2.32 8.86
N VAL A 132 -13.77 1.15 8.90
CA VAL A 132 -13.10 0.58 7.72
C VAL A 132 -14.09 0.25 6.61
N GLY A 133 -15.24 -0.34 6.95
CA GLY A 133 -16.27 -0.70 5.98
C GLY A 133 -16.88 0.49 5.23
N HIS A 134 -16.79 1.70 5.78
CA HIS A 134 -17.31 2.94 5.19
C HIS A 134 -16.20 3.92 4.76
N GLY A 135 -14.92 3.53 4.83
CA GLY A 135 -13.80 4.40 4.44
C GLY A 135 -13.62 5.64 5.36
N GLN A 136 -13.99 5.52 6.64
CA GLN A 136 -13.94 6.61 7.63
C GLN A 136 -12.81 6.41 8.67
N GLU A 137 -11.82 5.57 8.37
CA GLU A 137 -10.69 5.30 9.26
C GLU A 137 -9.81 6.53 9.55
N GLN A 138 -9.83 7.54 8.67
CA GLN A 138 -9.00 8.76 8.81
C GLN A 138 -9.63 9.83 9.70
N VAL A 139 -10.96 9.76 9.96
CA VAL A 139 -11.70 10.80 10.70
C VAL A 139 -11.08 11.09 12.07
N VAL A 140 -10.64 10.05 12.77
CA VAL A 140 -10.03 10.18 14.10
C VAL A 140 -8.76 11.03 14.04
N LEU A 141 -7.89 10.79 13.06
CA LEU A 141 -6.68 11.59 12.87
C LEU A 141 -7.02 13.01 12.40
N ASP A 142 -7.93 13.14 11.44
CA ASP A 142 -8.31 14.44 10.87
C ASP A 142 -8.87 15.39 11.94
N ARG A 143 -9.72 14.88 12.84
CA ARG A 143 -10.28 15.67 13.95
C ARG A 143 -9.22 16.06 14.99
N LEU A 144 -8.30 15.15 15.31
CA LEU A 144 -7.18 15.47 16.18
C LEU A 144 -6.29 16.57 15.57
N LEU A 145 -5.95 16.47 14.29
CA LEU A 145 -5.12 17.46 13.60
C LEU A 145 -5.82 18.82 13.48
N ALA A 146 -7.13 18.83 13.22
CA ALA A 146 -7.93 20.06 13.23
C ALA A 146 -7.84 20.75 14.60
N ARG A 147 -8.03 19.99 15.69
CA ARG A 147 -7.92 20.53 17.05
C ARG A 147 -6.50 21.04 17.37
N LEU A 148 -5.47 20.32 16.96
CA LEU A 148 -4.08 20.75 17.14
C LEU A 148 -3.74 21.99 16.32
N SER A 149 -4.36 22.17 15.16
CA SER A 149 -4.22 23.38 14.35
C SER A 149 -4.87 24.59 15.02
N GLU A 150 -6.08 24.44 15.59
CA GLU A 150 -6.75 25.49 16.37
C GLU A 150 -5.91 25.94 17.57
N LEU A 151 -5.20 25.00 18.21
CA LEU A 151 -4.30 25.27 19.33
C LEU A 151 -2.92 25.81 18.88
N GLY A 152 -2.69 25.99 17.59
CA GLY A 152 -1.46 26.56 17.02
C GLY A 152 -0.27 25.58 16.93
N PHE A 153 -0.48 24.30 17.22
CA PHE A 153 0.57 23.28 17.12
C PHE A 153 0.84 22.84 15.67
N LEU A 154 -0.16 22.94 14.79
CA LEU A 154 -0.04 22.61 13.36
C LEU A 154 -0.18 23.86 12.48
N ARG A 155 0.72 24.02 11.50
CA ARG A 155 0.69 25.08 10.48
C ARG A 155 1.15 24.56 9.13
N VAL A 156 0.84 25.34 8.10
CA VAL A 156 1.44 25.19 6.76
C VAL A 156 2.91 25.64 6.79
N GLY A 157 3.74 24.99 5.97
CA GLY A 157 5.17 25.25 5.82
C GLY A 157 6.04 24.46 6.79
N GLY A 158 7.33 24.76 6.80
CA GLY A 158 8.35 24.06 7.57
C GLY A 158 8.68 22.68 7.01
N ARG A 159 9.23 21.82 7.87
CA ARG A 159 9.72 20.50 7.48
C ARG A 159 8.79 19.37 7.90
N VAL A 160 8.55 18.46 6.96
CA VAL A 160 7.90 17.17 7.19
C VAL A 160 8.83 16.08 6.70
N ARG A 161 8.92 14.98 7.44
CA ARG A 161 9.60 13.76 7.00
C ARG A 161 8.59 12.66 6.76
N THR A 162 8.79 11.87 5.71
CA THR A 162 7.99 10.67 5.46
C THR A 162 8.88 9.44 5.46
N ASP A 163 8.44 8.42 6.19
CA ASP A 163 9.05 7.10 6.21
C ASP A 163 7.94 6.03 6.27
N ALA A 164 8.24 4.83 5.82
CA ALA A 164 7.29 3.74 5.83
C ALA A 164 7.51 2.78 7.00
N THR A 165 6.42 2.41 7.66
CA THR A 165 6.40 1.27 8.57
C THR A 165 5.65 0.08 7.96
N HIS A 166 5.95 -1.12 8.45
CA HIS A 166 5.29 -2.35 8.00
C HIS A 166 4.25 -2.79 9.02
N VAL A 167 3.05 -3.10 8.55
CA VAL A 167 2.06 -3.79 9.39
C VAL A 167 2.38 -5.27 9.39
N LEU A 168 2.81 -5.77 10.55
CA LEU A 168 3.12 -7.18 10.75
C LEU A 168 1.83 -8.00 10.80
N ALA A 169 1.72 -9.01 9.95
CA ALA A 169 0.64 -9.97 9.99
C ALA A 169 1.13 -11.29 10.63
N LEU A 170 0.34 -11.85 11.55
CA LEU A 170 0.53 -13.22 12.04
C LEU A 170 0.03 -14.19 10.98
N VAL A 171 0.87 -14.44 9.98
CA VAL A 171 0.58 -15.33 8.86
C VAL A 171 1.50 -16.53 8.88
N ARG A 172 0.98 -17.67 8.42
CA ARG A 172 1.80 -18.84 8.15
C ARG A 172 2.59 -18.57 6.88
N ASP A 173 3.90 -18.82 6.93
CA ASP A 173 4.73 -18.89 5.73
C ASP A 173 4.46 -20.22 5.02
N VAL A 174 4.12 -20.16 3.74
CA VAL A 174 3.73 -21.31 2.92
C VAL A 174 4.56 -21.31 1.65
N ASN A 175 5.10 -22.47 1.29
CA ASN A 175 5.78 -22.61 0.01
C ASN A 175 4.79 -22.45 -1.15
N ARG A 176 5.30 -22.16 -2.34
CA ARG A 176 4.48 -21.89 -3.53
C ARG A 176 3.50 -23.00 -3.88
N LEU A 177 3.93 -24.27 -3.77
CA LEU A 177 3.09 -25.43 -4.08
C LEU A 177 1.98 -25.61 -3.03
N GLU A 178 2.31 -25.43 -1.76
CA GLU A 178 1.34 -25.45 -0.66
C GLU A 178 0.32 -24.32 -0.80
N LEU A 179 0.74 -23.11 -1.19
CA LEU A 179 -0.14 -21.97 -1.48
C LEU A 179 -1.13 -22.30 -2.61
N CYS A 180 -0.65 -22.83 -3.73
CA CYS A 180 -1.51 -23.16 -4.87
C CYS A 180 -2.51 -24.26 -4.51
N THR A 181 -2.04 -25.31 -3.82
CA THR A 181 -2.88 -26.44 -3.39
C THR A 181 -3.95 -25.99 -2.40
N GLU A 182 -3.59 -25.21 -1.37
CA GLU A 182 -4.56 -24.68 -0.41
C GLU A 182 -5.57 -23.72 -1.05
N THR A 183 -5.12 -22.93 -2.04
CA THR A 183 -6.00 -22.00 -2.74
C THR A 183 -7.08 -22.75 -3.52
N LEU A 184 -6.69 -23.79 -4.26
CA LEU A 184 -7.63 -24.66 -4.96
C LEU A 184 -8.57 -25.38 -3.99
N ARG A 185 -8.03 -25.95 -2.91
CA ARG A 185 -8.81 -26.60 -1.87
C ARG A 185 -9.86 -25.67 -1.25
N CYS A 186 -9.50 -24.43 -0.93
CA CYS A 186 -10.42 -23.48 -0.33
C CYS A 186 -11.51 -23.02 -1.31
N ALA A 187 -11.21 -22.93 -2.61
CA ALA A 187 -12.22 -22.69 -3.63
C ALA A 187 -13.21 -23.86 -3.72
N LEU A 188 -12.71 -25.10 -3.71
CA LEU A 188 -13.53 -26.31 -3.69
C LEU A 188 -14.41 -26.40 -2.44
N GLU A 189 -13.87 -26.14 -1.24
CA GLU A 189 -14.67 -26.11 0.00
C GLU A 189 -15.81 -25.09 -0.09
N ALA A 190 -15.52 -23.88 -0.60
CA ALA A 190 -16.53 -22.84 -0.72
C ALA A 190 -17.61 -23.20 -1.74
N LEU A 191 -17.24 -23.80 -2.87
CA LEU A 191 -18.19 -24.29 -3.88
C LEU A 191 -19.03 -25.45 -3.33
N ALA A 192 -18.42 -26.37 -2.58
CA ALA A 192 -19.13 -27.48 -1.94
C ALA A 192 -20.15 -26.99 -0.90
N VAL A 193 -19.82 -25.94 -0.14
CA VAL A 193 -20.76 -25.32 0.81
C VAL A 193 -21.86 -24.54 0.10
N ALA A 194 -21.52 -23.80 -0.97
CA ALA A 194 -22.46 -22.90 -1.63
C ALA A 194 -23.38 -23.62 -2.65
N ALA A 195 -22.89 -24.64 -3.35
CA ALA A 195 -23.61 -25.34 -4.42
C ALA A 195 -23.15 -26.79 -4.59
N ALA A 196 -23.38 -27.63 -3.57
CA ALA A 196 -22.99 -29.05 -3.56
C ALA A 196 -23.55 -29.84 -4.75
N ASP A 197 -24.82 -29.64 -5.11
CA ASP A 197 -25.47 -30.38 -6.21
C ASP A 197 -24.89 -30.03 -7.56
N TRP A 198 -24.62 -28.74 -7.80
CA TRP A 198 -23.95 -28.30 -9.02
C TRP A 198 -22.53 -28.88 -9.11
N LEU A 199 -21.76 -28.83 -8.01
CA LEU A 199 -20.39 -29.34 -8.00
C LEU A 199 -20.34 -30.84 -8.30
N ARG A 200 -21.30 -31.62 -7.78
CA ARG A 200 -21.48 -33.04 -8.11
C ARG A 200 -21.87 -33.24 -9.57
N GLY A 201 -22.86 -32.50 -10.06
CA GLY A 201 -23.35 -32.60 -11.44
C GLY A 201 -22.32 -32.17 -12.48
N ALA A 202 -21.39 -31.28 -12.12
CA ALA A 202 -20.31 -30.83 -12.98
C ALA A 202 -19.19 -31.88 -13.15
N GLY A 203 -19.15 -32.94 -12.34
CA GLY A 203 -18.20 -34.04 -12.48
C GLY A 203 -16.73 -33.70 -12.21
N ILE A 204 -16.44 -32.52 -11.64
CA ILE A 204 -15.06 -32.03 -11.40
C ILE A 204 -14.45 -32.67 -10.15
N ALA A 205 -15.27 -32.91 -9.11
CA ALA A 205 -14.83 -33.41 -7.81
C ALA A 205 -14.98 -34.93 -7.73
N ASP A 206 -14.22 -35.66 -8.54
CA ASP A 206 -14.15 -37.12 -8.45
C ASP A 206 -13.38 -37.58 -7.19
N ALA A 207 -13.31 -38.90 -6.97
CA ALA A 207 -12.60 -39.47 -5.81
C ALA A 207 -11.12 -39.04 -5.74
N SER A 208 -10.48 -38.84 -6.90
CA SER A 208 -9.07 -38.44 -6.97
C SER A 208 -8.84 -37.00 -6.47
N TRP A 209 -9.82 -36.11 -6.66
CA TRP A 209 -9.78 -34.76 -6.10
C TRP A 209 -9.98 -34.76 -4.58
N GLN A 210 -10.82 -35.66 -4.06
CA GLN A 210 -10.97 -35.84 -2.62
C GLN A 210 -9.66 -36.33 -1.97
N ASP A 211 -8.91 -37.21 -2.64
CA ASP A 211 -7.62 -37.67 -2.15
C ASP A 211 -6.57 -36.53 -2.15
N ARG A 212 -6.55 -35.69 -3.20
CA ARG A 212 -5.58 -34.58 -3.32
C ARG A 212 -5.91 -33.38 -2.45
N TYR A 213 -7.19 -33.01 -2.35
CA TYR A 213 -7.65 -31.75 -1.75
C TYR A 213 -8.57 -31.94 -0.55
N GLY A 214 -9.00 -33.16 -0.20
CA GLY A 214 -9.89 -33.38 0.94
C GLY A 214 -9.24 -33.02 2.29
N GLN A 215 -7.91 -33.00 2.34
CA GLN A 215 -7.12 -32.64 3.50
C GLN A 215 -6.38 -31.32 3.28
N ARG A 216 -6.12 -30.58 4.37
CA ARG A 216 -5.22 -29.42 4.30
C ARG A 216 -3.86 -29.83 3.76
N ALA A 217 -3.41 -29.12 2.73
CA ALA A 217 -2.08 -29.20 2.21
C ALA A 217 -1.11 -28.67 3.26
N ASP A 218 -0.03 -29.42 3.43
CA ASP A 218 1.01 -29.14 4.38
C ASP A 218 2.31 -29.68 3.78
N SER A 219 3.41 -28.94 3.95
CA SER A 219 4.74 -29.35 3.48
C SER A 219 5.12 -30.79 3.88
N TYR A 220 4.62 -31.31 5.01
CA TYR A 220 4.83 -32.71 5.43
C TYR A 220 4.03 -33.75 4.63
N ARG A 221 2.92 -33.34 4.01
CA ARG A 221 2.00 -34.20 3.22
C ARG A 221 2.25 -34.12 1.72
N LEU A 222 2.98 -33.10 1.26
CA LEU A 222 3.37 -32.98 -0.14
C LEU A 222 4.38 -34.08 -0.52
N PRO A 223 4.44 -34.50 -1.80
CA PRO A 223 5.46 -35.43 -2.28
C PRO A 223 6.86 -34.98 -1.89
N LYS A 224 7.76 -35.92 -1.59
CA LYS A 224 9.12 -35.59 -1.11
C LYS A 224 10.11 -35.47 -2.27
N GLY A 225 9.94 -36.25 -3.34
CA GLY A 225 10.82 -36.22 -4.50
C GLY A 225 10.62 -34.97 -5.36
N GLU A 226 11.71 -34.45 -5.93
CA GLU A 226 11.66 -33.27 -6.81
C GLU A 226 10.82 -33.52 -8.08
N GLN A 227 10.99 -34.68 -8.71
CA GLN A 227 10.20 -35.08 -9.87
C GLN A 227 8.70 -35.24 -9.53
N GLU A 228 8.39 -35.90 -8.41
CA GLU A 228 7.01 -36.06 -7.93
C GLU A 228 6.37 -34.71 -7.58
N ARG A 229 7.14 -33.78 -7.01
CA ARG A 229 6.69 -32.41 -6.75
C ARG A 229 6.42 -31.64 -8.04
N GLY A 230 7.26 -31.80 -9.06
CA GLY A 230 7.04 -31.22 -10.38
C GLY A 230 5.75 -31.75 -11.02
N ALA A 231 5.56 -33.07 -11.00
CA ALA A 231 4.34 -33.70 -11.52
C ALA A 231 3.09 -33.25 -10.75
N PHE A 232 3.14 -33.25 -9.42
CA PHE A 232 2.03 -32.79 -8.58
C PHE A 232 1.71 -31.31 -8.80
N ALA A 233 2.73 -30.47 -8.97
CA ALA A 233 2.54 -29.06 -9.29
C ALA A 233 1.81 -28.82 -10.63
N VAL A 234 2.15 -29.59 -11.66
CA VAL A 234 1.46 -29.57 -12.96
C VAL A 234 0.03 -30.04 -12.81
N GLN A 235 -0.21 -31.11 -12.04
CA GLN A 235 -1.55 -31.61 -11.75
C GLN A 235 -2.40 -30.56 -11.05
N VAL A 236 -1.88 -29.93 -9.99
CA VAL A 236 -2.59 -28.85 -9.28
C VAL A 236 -2.93 -27.73 -10.26
N GLY A 237 -1.98 -27.32 -11.10
CA GLY A 237 -2.20 -26.30 -12.12
C GLY A 237 -3.35 -26.65 -13.07
N SER A 238 -3.32 -27.87 -13.63
CA SER A 238 -4.36 -28.37 -14.54
C SER A 238 -5.73 -28.44 -13.86
N ASP A 239 -5.79 -28.98 -12.64
CA ASP A 239 -7.03 -29.06 -11.85
C ASP A 239 -7.63 -27.67 -11.62
N GLY A 240 -6.82 -26.67 -11.25
CA GLY A 240 -7.35 -25.32 -11.06
C GLY A 240 -7.83 -24.65 -12.34
N PHE A 241 -7.23 -24.95 -13.50
CA PHE A 241 -7.76 -24.49 -14.79
C PHE A 241 -9.09 -25.18 -15.13
N ALA A 242 -9.19 -26.49 -14.92
CA ALA A 242 -10.44 -27.22 -15.14
C ALA A 242 -11.58 -26.70 -14.26
N LEU A 243 -11.29 -26.41 -12.98
CA LEU A 243 -12.28 -25.80 -12.08
C LEU A 243 -12.71 -24.41 -12.57
N MET A 244 -11.76 -23.58 -13.01
CA MET A 244 -12.02 -22.25 -13.54
C MET A 244 -12.87 -22.30 -14.81
N GLU A 245 -12.53 -23.16 -15.77
CA GLU A 245 -13.30 -23.35 -17.01
C GLU A 245 -14.73 -23.77 -16.70
N THR A 246 -14.91 -24.70 -15.77
CA THR A 246 -16.25 -25.20 -15.44
C THR A 246 -17.12 -24.15 -14.73
N VAL A 247 -16.54 -23.38 -13.80
CA VAL A 247 -17.26 -22.28 -13.11
C VAL A 247 -17.58 -21.12 -14.06
N HIS A 248 -16.82 -20.95 -15.15
CA HIS A 248 -17.08 -19.93 -16.18
C HIS A 248 -17.88 -20.46 -17.38
N HIS A 249 -18.23 -21.75 -17.39
CA HIS A 249 -19.02 -22.34 -18.46
C HIS A 249 -20.39 -21.63 -18.56
N PRO A 250 -20.93 -21.37 -19.77
CA PRO A 250 -22.21 -20.67 -19.93
C PRO A 250 -23.39 -21.32 -19.20
N GLY A 251 -23.34 -22.64 -18.98
CA GLY A 251 -24.33 -23.40 -18.21
C GLY A 251 -24.14 -23.37 -16.69
N ALA A 252 -23.08 -22.76 -16.16
CA ALA A 252 -22.85 -22.63 -14.73
C ALA A 252 -23.56 -21.40 -14.16
N PRO A 253 -24.12 -21.47 -12.93
CA PRO A 253 -24.68 -20.30 -12.27
C PRO A 253 -23.68 -19.14 -12.16
N ASN A 254 -24.05 -17.99 -12.72
CA ASN A 254 -23.18 -16.81 -12.83
C ASN A 254 -22.66 -16.25 -11.50
N TRP A 255 -23.29 -16.58 -10.37
CA TRP A 255 -22.86 -16.13 -9.05
C TRP A 255 -21.70 -16.99 -8.51
N LEU A 256 -21.48 -18.22 -9.01
CA LEU A 256 -20.39 -19.10 -8.55
C LEU A 256 -19.02 -18.50 -8.84
N ARG A 257 -18.86 -17.89 -10.03
CA ARG A 257 -17.62 -17.18 -10.37
C ARG A 257 -17.41 -15.96 -9.49
N GLN A 258 -18.44 -15.41 -8.85
CA GLN A 258 -18.32 -14.24 -7.96
C GLN A 258 -17.91 -14.61 -6.53
N LEU A 259 -17.86 -15.91 -6.18
CA LEU A 259 -17.43 -16.33 -4.86
C LEU A 259 -16.02 -15.82 -4.54
N PRO A 260 -15.78 -15.23 -3.35
CA PRO A 260 -14.48 -14.65 -3.01
C PRO A 260 -13.31 -15.61 -3.16
N THR A 261 -13.48 -16.88 -2.78
CA THR A 261 -12.44 -17.92 -2.90
C THR A 261 -12.15 -18.31 -4.36
N VAL A 262 -13.15 -18.28 -5.24
CA VAL A 262 -12.97 -18.49 -6.68
C VAL A 262 -12.22 -17.29 -7.31
N GLN A 263 -12.50 -16.08 -6.85
CA GLN A 263 -11.74 -14.90 -7.29
C GLN A 263 -10.30 -14.89 -6.75
N VAL A 264 -10.05 -15.45 -5.56
CA VAL A 264 -8.68 -15.71 -5.07
C VAL A 264 -7.98 -16.74 -5.95
N LEU A 265 -8.65 -17.86 -6.27
CA LEU A 265 -8.13 -18.89 -7.17
C LEU A 265 -7.74 -18.30 -8.52
N ARG A 266 -8.63 -17.54 -9.15
CA ARG A 266 -8.37 -16.86 -10.43
C ARG A 266 -7.10 -16.02 -10.39
N ARG A 267 -6.96 -15.17 -9.37
CA ARG A 267 -5.79 -14.30 -9.21
C ARG A 267 -4.51 -15.12 -9.01
N ALA A 268 -4.55 -16.13 -8.14
CA ALA A 268 -3.42 -17.02 -7.92
C ALA A 268 -3.00 -17.76 -9.20
N TRP A 269 -3.96 -18.24 -10.01
CA TRP A 269 -3.63 -18.94 -11.25
C TRP A 269 -2.99 -18.03 -12.29
N ILE A 270 -3.51 -16.80 -12.46
CA ILE A 270 -2.89 -15.80 -13.35
C ILE A 270 -1.45 -15.49 -12.94
N GLN A 271 -1.15 -15.49 -11.63
CA GLN A 271 0.17 -15.17 -11.10
C GLN A 271 1.14 -16.35 -11.13
N GLN A 272 0.64 -17.57 -10.88
CA GLN A 272 1.48 -18.72 -10.57
C GLN A 272 1.64 -19.70 -11.75
N TYR A 273 0.70 -19.69 -12.70
CA TYR A 273 0.65 -20.63 -13.82
C TYR A 273 0.51 -19.91 -15.16
N HIS A 274 1.18 -20.43 -16.17
CA HIS A 274 1.01 -19.99 -17.57
C HIS A 274 0.48 -21.16 -18.41
N ARG A 275 -0.36 -20.85 -19.40
CA ARG A 275 -0.73 -21.78 -20.48
C ARG A 275 -0.08 -21.28 -21.74
N ASP A 276 0.75 -22.11 -22.36
CA ASP A 276 1.23 -21.83 -23.70
C ASP A 276 0.06 -21.97 -24.68
N SER A 277 0.02 -21.09 -25.69
CA SER A 277 -0.98 -21.09 -26.76
C SER A 277 -0.96 -22.36 -27.64
N GLY A 278 -0.08 -23.32 -27.37
CA GLY A 278 0.10 -24.58 -28.10
C GLY A 278 -0.71 -25.78 -27.59
N GLY A 279 -1.62 -25.61 -26.62
CA GLY A 279 -2.63 -26.63 -26.32
C GLY A 279 -2.20 -27.84 -25.48
N THR A 280 -1.00 -27.85 -24.88
CA THR A 280 -0.72 -28.81 -23.81
C THR A 280 -1.54 -28.44 -22.57
N ALA A 281 -2.48 -29.29 -22.19
CA ALA A 281 -3.46 -29.12 -21.11
C ALA A 281 -2.87 -29.10 -19.68
N GLY A 282 -1.57 -28.82 -19.54
CA GLY A 282 -0.87 -28.69 -18.26
C GLY A 282 -0.34 -27.28 -18.12
N GLY A 283 -0.87 -26.51 -17.17
CA GLY A 283 -0.26 -25.25 -16.80
C GLY A 283 1.13 -25.49 -16.24
N ALA A 284 2.16 -24.91 -16.86
CA ALA A 284 3.48 -24.90 -16.26
C ALA A 284 3.48 -23.91 -15.09
N LEU A 285 4.00 -24.32 -13.92
CA LEU A 285 4.38 -23.36 -12.89
C LEU A 285 5.42 -22.42 -13.51
N ALA A 286 5.17 -21.11 -13.45
CA ALA A 286 6.11 -20.12 -13.99
C ALA A 286 7.53 -20.35 -13.42
N GLY A 287 8.53 -20.59 -14.27
CA GLY A 287 9.92 -20.77 -13.87
C GLY A 287 10.64 -19.43 -13.66
N GLY A 288 11.47 -19.34 -12.61
CA GLY A 288 12.12 -18.09 -12.21
C GLY A 288 11.30 -17.29 -11.20
N GLN A 289 11.91 -16.26 -10.59
CA GLN A 289 11.29 -15.38 -9.59
C GLN A 289 9.84 -15.08 -9.98
N GLY A 290 8.90 -15.38 -9.07
CA GLY A 290 7.47 -15.16 -9.30
C GLY A 290 7.20 -13.73 -9.77
N PRO A 291 5.98 -13.45 -10.29
CA PRO A 291 5.66 -12.12 -10.79
C PRO A 291 6.05 -11.04 -9.76
N PRO A 292 6.48 -9.85 -10.22
CA PRO A 292 7.01 -8.80 -9.33
C PRO A 292 6.08 -8.62 -8.14
N ALA A 293 6.63 -8.40 -6.94
CA ALA A 293 5.90 -8.40 -5.67
C ALA A 293 4.55 -7.66 -5.74
N GLY A 294 4.45 -6.60 -6.56
CA GLY A 294 3.25 -5.85 -6.95
C GLY A 294 2.02 -6.69 -7.32
N GLN A 295 2.24 -7.90 -7.85
CA GLN A 295 1.21 -8.82 -8.30
C GLN A 295 0.96 -9.98 -7.35
N SER A 296 1.73 -10.16 -6.27
CA SER A 296 1.56 -11.25 -5.29
C SER A 296 0.39 -11.01 -4.32
N ALA A 297 -0.70 -10.43 -4.82
CA ALA A 297 -1.94 -10.14 -4.10
C ALA A 297 -2.85 -11.38 -3.94
N ALA A 298 -2.27 -12.58 -3.90
CA ALA A 298 -2.97 -13.75 -3.41
C ALA A 298 -3.10 -13.60 -1.89
N GLY A 299 -4.18 -12.94 -1.45
CA GLY A 299 -4.66 -13.09 -0.09
C GLY A 299 -4.78 -14.58 0.20
N GLN A 300 -4.14 -15.03 1.28
CA GLN A 300 -4.34 -16.40 1.76
C GLN A 300 -5.85 -16.63 1.89
N PRO A 301 -6.37 -17.80 1.47
CA PRO A 301 -7.79 -18.06 1.51
C PRO A 301 -8.35 -17.79 2.91
N ALA A 302 -9.49 -17.09 2.95
CA ALA A 302 -10.13 -16.64 4.16
C ALA A 302 -10.59 -17.81 5.05
N ARG A 303 -9.72 -18.30 5.95
CA ARG A 303 -10.10 -18.96 7.21
C ARG A 303 -9.01 -18.79 8.27
N PRO A 304 -9.01 -17.73 9.09
CA PRO A 304 -8.25 -17.71 10.34
C PRO A 304 -9.01 -18.56 11.37
N ARG A 305 -9.03 -19.89 11.21
CA ARG A 305 -9.34 -20.76 12.35
C ARG A 305 -8.05 -20.97 13.13
N ARG A 306 -7.98 -20.29 14.27
CA ARG A 306 -7.02 -20.45 15.38
C ARG A 306 -6.54 -21.90 15.49
N THR A 307 -5.29 -22.14 15.10
CA THR A 307 -4.43 -23.11 15.78
C THR A 307 -3.03 -22.51 15.80
N LEU A 308 -2.72 -21.86 16.92
CA LEU A 308 -1.36 -21.52 17.31
C LEU A 308 -0.55 -22.83 17.36
N ARG A 309 0.41 -22.99 16.45
CA ARG A 309 1.68 -23.66 16.75
C ARG A 309 2.70 -23.34 15.66
N ARG A 310 3.88 -22.94 16.15
CA ARG A 310 5.14 -22.59 15.48
C ARG A 310 5.27 -21.15 14.98
N GLN A 311 6.24 -20.50 15.62
CA GLN A 311 6.83 -19.19 15.37
C GLN A 311 7.24 -19.07 13.90
N ALA A 312 6.68 -18.11 13.18
CA ALA A 312 7.30 -17.55 11.99
C ALA A 312 8.22 -16.41 12.45
N ARG A 313 9.53 -16.51 12.15
CA ARG A 313 10.55 -15.50 12.46
C ARG A 313 10.64 -14.37 11.43
N HIS A 314 9.73 -14.32 10.45
CA HIS A 314 9.68 -13.26 9.45
C HIS A 314 8.22 -12.84 9.25
N GLY A 315 7.87 -11.63 9.68
CA GLY A 315 6.57 -11.05 9.39
C GLY A 315 6.51 -10.65 7.92
N LEU A 316 5.60 -11.27 7.15
CA LEU A 316 5.27 -10.76 5.82
C LEU A 316 4.44 -9.48 6.01
N GLY A 317 5.03 -8.33 5.67
CA GLY A 317 4.29 -7.07 5.59
C GLY A 317 3.23 -7.18 4.50
N ARG A 318 1.95 -7.12 4.86
CA ARG A 318 0.84 -7.08 3.89
C ARG A 318 0.45 -5.66 3.52
N LEU A 319 0.65 -4.75 4.45
CA LEU A 319 0.39 -3.33 4.30
C LEU A 319 1.65 -2.57 4.67
N GLN A 320 1.88 -1.48 3.95
CA GLN A 320 2.85 -0.45 4.27
C GLN A 320 2.08 0.78 4.74
N GLY A 321 2.66 1.47 5.71
CA GLY A 321 2.13 2.68 6.28
C GLY A 321 3.11 3.83 6.12
N PRO A 322 3.17 4.55 4.97
CA PRO A 322 3.87 5.82 4.93
C PRO A 322 3.29 6.76 5.99
N LEU A 323 4.15 7.16 6.91
CA LEU A 323 3.87 8.05 8.01
C LEU A 323 4.60 9.35 7.72
N SER A 324 3.87 10.46 7.71
CA SER A 324 4.46 11.79 7.61
C SER A 324 4.41 12.48 8.97
N GLU A 325 5.55 12.98 9.42
CA GLU A 325 5.72 13.61 10.72
C GLU A 325 6.34 15.00 10.55
N THR A 326 5.85 16.00 11.27
CA THR A 326 6.52 17.31 11.34
C THR A 326 7.85 17.18 12.09
N CYS A 327 8.90 17.82 11.59
CA CYS A 327 10.25 17.68 12.17
C CYS A 327 10.97 19.02 12.36
N GLU A 328 10.21 20.08 12.67
CA GLU A 328 10.75 21.40 12.96
C GLU A 328 11.36 21.47 14.37
N LYS A 329 12.51 22.13 14.51
CA LYS A 329 13.29 22.12 15.78
C LYS A 329 12.54 22.70 16.97
N ASP A 330 11.76 23.76 16.75
CA ASP A 330 11.11 24.53 17.81
C ASP A 330 9.67 24.10 18.07
N ARG A 331 9.28 22.89 17.62
CA ARG A 331 7.89 22.42 17.64
C ARG A 331 7.81 20.94 17.99
N PRO A 332 6.66 20.49 18.54
CA PRO A 332 6.43 19.07 18.71
C PRO A 332 6.45 18.37 17.34
N HIS A 333 6.99 17.16 17.32
CA HIS A 333 6.89 16.29 16.16
C HIS A 333 5.53 15.60 16.19
N LEU A 334 4.72 15.85 15.16
CA LEU A 334 3.35 15.39 15.05
C LEU A 334 3.21 14.53 13.80
N ILE A 335 2.61 13.34 13.96
CA ILE A 335 2.20 12.53 12.82
C ILE A 335 1.01 13.22 12.17
N VAL A 336 1.23 13.80 10.99
CA VAL A 336 0.24 14.56 10.21
C VAL A 336 -0.32 13.76 9.04
N ASN A 337 0.32 12.64 8.69
CA ASN A 337 -0.21 11.73 7.69
C ASN A 337 0.03 10.25 7.99
N VAL A 338 -0.97 9.44 7.64
CA VAL A 338 -0.90 7.98 7.65
C VAL A 338 -1.60 7.50 6.38
N ALA A 339 -0.83 7.02 5.40
CA ALA A 339 -1.37 6.34 4.23
C ALA A 339 -1.28 4.83 4.47
N THR A 340 -2.35 4.05 4.30
CA THR A 340 -2.27 2.58 4.37
C THR A 340 -2.36 2.03 2.95
N THR A 341 -1.30 1.39 2.49
CA THR A 341 -1.20 0.86 1.12
C THR A 341 -0.83 -0.62 1.17
N PRO A 342 -1.18 -1.41 0.14
CA PRO A 342 -0.60 -2.74 0.00
C PRO A 342 0.92 -2.65 -0.03
N ALA A 343 1.61 -3.48 0.75
CA ALA A 343 3.07 -3.48 0.84
C ALA A 343 3.83 -3.60 -0.50
N PRO A 344 3.26 -4.20 -1.57
CA PRO A 344 3.93 -4.22 -2.86
C PRO A 344 3.90 -2.93 -3.69
N VAL A 345 3.16 -1.91 -3.24
CA VAL A 345 3.13 -0.62 -3.95
C VAL A 345 4.47 0.08 -3.74
N ASP A 346 5.10 0.48 -4.83
CA ASP A 346 6.37 1.18 -4.79
C ASP A 346 6.23 2.58 -4.16
N ASP A 347 7.12 2.92 -3.24
CA ASP A 347 7.10 4.15 -2.44
C ASP A 347 7.09 5.42 -3.30
N SER A 348 7.77 5.39 -4.45
CA SER A 348 7.84 6.51 -5.39
C SER A 348 6.47 6.91 -5.94
N ARG A 349 5.51 5.97 -5.97
CA ARG A 349 4.12 6.22 -6.41
C ARG A 349 3.26 6.88 -5.33
N LEU A 350 3.72 6.91 -4.09
CA LEU A 350 2.96 7.39 -2.94
C LEU A 350 3.17 8.88 -2.69
N VAL A 351 4.26 9.46 -3.19
CA VAL A 351 4.66 10.85 -2.91
C VAL A 351 3.57 11.86 -3.26
N GLU A 352 2.96 11.74 -4.45
CA GLU A 352 1.89 12.64 -4.87
C GLU A 352 0.66 12.52 -3.96
N GLN A 353 0.26 11.29 -3.60
CA GLN A 353 -0.85 11.06 -2.67
C GLN A 353 -0.55 11.66 -1.29
N VAL A 354 0.70 11.51 -0.80
CA VAL A 354 1.15 12.09 0.47
C VAL A 354 1.05 13.63 0.41
N HIS A 355 1.54 14.27 -0.65
CA HIS A 355 1.44 15.73 -0.82
C HIS A 355 -0.02 16.22 -0.83
N GLN A 356 -0.91 15.53 -1.54
CA GLN A 356 -2.34 15.85 -1.56
C GLN A 356 -3.00 15.68 -0.18
N GLN A 357 -2.61 14.65 0.59
CA GLN A 357 -3.12 14.43 1.95
C GLN A 357 -2.61 15.50 2.92
N LEU A 358 -1.32 15.83 2.87
CA LEU A 358 -0.71 16.88 3.68
C LEU A 358 -1.36 18.24 3.39
N GLN A 359 -1.60 18.56 2.12
CA GLN A 359 -2.29 19.79 1.75
C GLN A 359 -3.72 19.85 2.29
N ARG A 360 -4.50 18.77 2.15
CA ARG A 360 -5.86 18.69 2.70
C ARG A 360 -5.92 18.89 4.21
N ARG A 361 -4.86 18.49 4.92
CA ARG A 361 -4.75 18.60 6.39
C ARG A 361 -4.12 19.89 6.88
N GLY A 362 -3.85 20.85 5.97
CA GLY A 362 -3.17 22.10 6.34
C GLY A 362 -1.74 21.90 6.80
N ALA A 363 -1.11 20.78 6.43
CA ALA A 363 0.23 20.37 6.82
C ALA A 363 1.19 20.32 5.62
N LYS A 364 0.91 21.09 4.55
CA LYS A 364 1.78 21.17 3.37
C LYS A 364 3.15 21.72 3.79
N PRO A 365 4.26 20.98 3.59
CA PRO A 365 5.59 21.44 3.97
C PRO A 365 6.20 22.39 2.93
N ASP A 366 7.18 23.17 3.36
CA ASP A 366 8.12 23.84 2.44
C ASP A 366 9.20 22.87 1.98
N GLU A 367 9.66 22.01 2.90
CA GLU A 367 10.69 20.99 2.67
C GLU A 367 10.18 19.61 3.13
N HIS A 368 10.22 18.63 2.23
CA HIS A 368 9.79 17.26 2.47
C HIS A 368 10.99 16.31 2.46
N LEU A 369 11.34 15.80 3.63
CA LEU A 369 12.44 14.86 3.83
C LEU A 369 11.97 13.42 3.58
N VAL A 370 12.66 12.69 2.71
CA VAL A 370 12.32 11.32 2.37
C VAL A 370 13.56 10.44 2.18
N ASP A 371 13.38 9.12 2.24
CA ASP A 371 14.42 8.17 1.87
C ASP A 371 14.54 7.97 0.35
N GLY A 372 15.46 7.09 -0.07
CA GLY A 372 15.72 6.84 -1.50
C GLY A 372 14.60 6.10 -2.23
N GLY A 373 13.63 5.51 -1.52
CA GLY A 373 12.45 4.88 -2.12
C GLY A 373 11.46 5.90 -2.68
N TYR A 374 11.45 7.12 -2.15
CA TYR A 374 10.52 8.18 -2.56
C TYR A 374 11.14 9.19 -3.54
N THR A 375 12.38 9.02 -3.98
CA THR A 375 13.07 10.00 -4.81
C THR A 375 13.29 9.54 -6.24
N SER A 376 12.99 10.43 -7.18
CA SER A 376 13.48 10.37 -8.56
C SER A 376 13.50 11.77 -9.14
N ALA A 377 14.24 11.98 -10.23
CA ALA A 377 14.27 13.29 -10.90
C ALA A 377 12.85 13.79 -11.28
N ALA A 378 11.98 12.89 -11.75
CA ALA A 378 10.61 13.23 -12.11
C ALA A 378 9.76 13.63 -10.89
N ILE A 379 9.96 12.95 -9.76
CA ILE A 379 9.23 13.25 -8.51
C ILE A 379 9.69 14.58 -7.93
N ILE A 380 11.00 14.84 -7.90
CA ILE A 380 11.55 16.12 -7.40
C ILE A 380 11.01 17.30 -8.23
N LEU A 381 10.99 17.17 -9.55
CA LEU A 381 10.44 18.21 -10.43
C LEU A 381 8.94 18.42 -10.20
N THR A 382 8.18 17.33 -10.03
CA THR A 382 6.75 17.39 -9.73
C THR A 382 6.46 18.01 -8.36
N ALA A 383 7.27 17.69 -7.33
CA ALA A 383 7.15 18.31 -6.01
C ALA A 383 7.42 19.83 -6.08
N ARG A 384 8.41 20.23 -6.89
CA ARG A 384 8.76 21.64 -7.09
C ARG A 384 7.65 22.45 -7.76
N THR A 385 6.88 21.87 -8.69
CA THR A 385 5.71 22.57 -9.27
C THR A 385 4.61 22.79 -8.24
N GLN A 386 4.56 21.98 -7.19
CA GLN A 386 3.67 22.16 -6.05
C GLN A 386 4.26 23.10 -4.98
N GLY A 387 5.47 23.63 -5.19
CA GLY A 387 6.15 24.49 -4.22
C GLY A 387 6.69 23.75 -3.00
N ILE A 388 7.04 22.47 -3.16
CA ILE A 388 7.63 21.63 -2.11
C ILE A 388 9.06 21.27 -2.54
N ASP A 389 10.05 21.55 -1.67
CA ASP A 389 11.42 21.09 -1.86
C ASP A 389 11.57 19.65 -1.34
N LEU A 390 11.68 18.68 -2.25
CA LEU A 390 11.81 17.27 -1.89
C LEU A 390 13.28 16.90 -1.71
N VAL A 391 13.67 16.59 -0.48
CA VAL A 391 15.06 16.30 -0.11
C VAL A 391 15.18 14.83 0.29
N GLY A 392 16.01 14.10 -0.43
CA GLY A 392 16.32 12.70 -0.12
C GLY A 392 17.46 12.18 -0.99
N PRO A 393 18.08 11.06 -0.63
CA PRO A 393 19.14 10.45 -1.44
C PRO A 393 18.54 9.98 -2.76
N LEU A 394 19.23 10.18 -3.89
CA LEU A 394 18.82 9.58 -5.15
C LEU A 394 19.17 8.08 -5.17
N PRO A 395 18.33 7.21 -5.76
CA PRO A 395 18.66 5.80 -5.92
C PRO A 395 19.99 5.66 -6.67
N ALA A 396 20.82 4.71 -6.25
CA ALA A 396 22.05 4.40 -6.97
C ALA A 396 21.74 4.05 -8.43
N ALA A 397 22.59 4.52 -9.35
CA ALA A 397 22.42 4.26 -10.77
C ALA A 397 22.32 2.74 -11.04
N SER A 398 21.28 2.33 -11.79
CA SER A 398 20.94 0.93 -12.01
C SER A 398 21.72 0.27 -13.15
N ASP A 399 22.72 0.96 -13.69
CA ASP A 399 23.52 0.49 -14.80
C ASP A 399 24.49 -0.63 -14.38
N ARG A 400 24.72 -1.56 -15.31
CA ARG A 400 25.49 -2.79 -15.08
C ARG A 400 26.92 -2.49 -14.62
N GLN A 401 27.49 -1.36 -15.05
CA GLN A 401 28.82 -0.88 -14.66
C GLN A 401 28.86 -0.43 -13.19
N SER A 402 27.84 0.28 -12.71
CA SER A 402 27.70 0.68 -11.30
C SER A 402 27.50 -0.52 -10.36
N ARG A 403 26.82 -1.58 -10.80
CA ARG A 403 26.60 -2.81 -10.00
C ARG A 403 27.85 -3.69 -9.82
N ALA A 404 28.79 -3.65 -10.76
CA ALA A 404 30.02 -4.44 -10.69
C ALA A 404 31.14 -3.75 -9.87
N LYS A 405 30.97 -2.46 -9.51
CA LYS A 405 32.07 -1.58 -9.03
C LYS A 405 33.29 -1.54 -9.97
N GLU A 406 33.12 -1.93 -11.23
CA GLU A 406 34.20 -2.09 -12.22
C GLU A 406 34.16 -1.03 -13.33
N GLY A 407 33.51 0.12 -13.09
CA GLY A 407 33.47 1.23 -14.06
C GLY A 407 33.17 2.59 -13.45
N PHE A 408 33.22 3.63 -14.29
CA PHE A 408 32.91 5.00 -13.89
C PHE A 408 31.40 5.26 -13.87
N ALA A 409 30.89 5.84 -12.80
CA ALA A 409 29.53 6.33 -12.66
C ALA A 409 29.39 7.78 -13.15
N LEU A 410 28.16 8.26 -13.37
CA LEU A 410 27.88 9.66 -13.69
C LEU A 410 28.46 10.66 -12.68
N THR A 411 28.55 10.26 -11.40
CA THR A 411 29.14 11.06 -10.32
C THR A 411 30.66 11.25 -10.45
N ASP A 412 31.33 10.44 -11.27
CA ASP A 412 32.77 10.56 -11.51
C ASP A 412 33.10 11.61 -12.59
N PHE A 413 32.08 12.26 -13.16
CA PHE A 413 32.19 13.33 -14.13
C PHE A 413 31.79 14.66 -13.49
N GLN A 414 32.61 15.70 -13.70
CA GLN A 414 32.26 17.06 -13.29
C GLN A 414 31.41 17.70 -14.38
N ILE A 415 30.14 17.99 -14.08
CA ILE A 415 29.19 18.53 -15.05
C ILE A 415 28.99 20.03 -14.79
N HIS A 416 29.36 20.84 -15.77
CA HIS A 416 29.20 22.29 -15.78
C HIS A 416 27.93 22.64 -16.55
N TRP A 417 26.81 22.75 -15.84
CA TRP A 417 25.48 22.93 -16.44
C TRP A 417 25.28 24.30 -17.07
N GLU A 418 25.83 25.37 -16.47
CA GLU A 418 25.69 26.74 -16.97
C GLU A 418 26.49 26.93 -18.26
N GLU A 419 27.73 26.42 -18.28
CA GLU A 419 28.63 26.52 -19.43
C GLU A 419 28.46 25.37 -20.44
N GLN A 420 27.55 24.45 -20.18
CA GLN A 420 27.16 23.34 -21.06
C GLN A 420 28.34 22.45 -21.49
N TYR A 421 29.14 21.98 -20.53
CA TYR A 421 30.16 20.97 -20.78
C TYR A 421 30.36 20.02 -19.59
N ALA A 422 31.02 18.89 -19.80
CA ALA A 422 31.44 18.00 -18.72
C ALA A 422 32.94 17.70 -18.81
N VAL A 423 33.55 17.38 -17.68
CA VAL A 423 34.94 16.96 -17.54
C VAL A 423 34.95 15.55 -16.97
N CYS A 424 35.66 14.63 -17.62
CA CYS A 424 35.80 13.27 -17.12
C CYS A 424 36.82 13.18 -15.98
N SER A 425 36.82 12.06 -15.26
CA SER A 425 37.77 11.78 -14.18
C SER A 425 39.25 11.84 -14.59
N THR A 426 39.57 11.66 -15.87
CA THR A 426 40.93 11.81 -16.42
C THR A 426 41.24 13.22 -16.94
N GLY A 427 40.33 14.18 -16.76
CA GLY A 427 40.54 15.60 -17.09
C GLY A 427 40.17 16.03 -18.51
N ALA A 428 39.66 15.14 -19.37
CA ALA A 428 39.24 15.51 -20.73
C ALA A 428 37.91 16.29 -20.70
N LYS A 429 37.81 17.35 -21.50
CA LYS A 429 36.62 18.20 -21.61
C LYS A 429 35.73 17.73 -22.77
N SER A 430 34.41 17.72 -22.57
CA SER A 430 33.45 17.34 -23.61
C SER A 430 33.49 18.28 -24.81
N ARG A 431 33.30 17.73 -26.02
CA ARG A 431 33.26 18.49 -27.28
C ARG A 431 31.86 18.99 -27.62
N TYR A 432 30.85 18.23 -27.25
CA TYR A 432 29.48 18.48 -27.64
C TYR A 432 28.55 18.35 -26.45
N TRP A 433 27.59 19.26 -26.40
CA TRP A 433 26.48 19.27 -25.48
C TRP A 433 25.22 19.58 -26.27
N GLY A 434 24.20 18.72 -26.13
CA GLY A 434 22.94 18.89 -26.85
C GLY A 434 21.78 18.29 -26.08
N ASN A 435 20.59 18.83 -26.29
CA ASN A 435 19.37 18.28 -25.74
C ASN A 435 18.69 17.41 -26.80
N THR A 436 18.28 16.20 -26.42
CA THR A 436 17.54 15.26 -27.25
C THR A 436 16.30 14.77 -26.52
N HIS A 437 15.40 14.11 -27.25
CA HIS A 437 14.30 13.36 -26.67
C HIS A 437 14.52 11.89 -26.97
N MET A 438 14.64 11.05 -25.94
CA MET A 438 14.64 9.59 -26.08
C MET A 438 13.54 9.01 -25.23
N ASP A 439 12.75 8.10 -25.80
CA ASP A 439 11.58 7.48 -25.15
C ASP A 439 10.57 8.50 -24.59
N GLY A 440 10.40 9.63 -25.29
CA GLY A 440 9.52 10.72 -24.87
C GLY A 440 10.02 11.55 -23.68
N ARG A 441 11.26 11.33 -23.22
CA ARG A 441 11.86 12.08 -22.10
C ARG A 441 12.99 12.98 -22.60
N PRO A 442 13.06 14.25 -22.14
CA PRO A 442 14.19 15.11 -22.46
C PRO A 442 15.46 14.53 -21.81
N ARG A 443 16.53 14.45 -22.60
CA ARG A 443 17.86 14.03 -22.15
C ARG A 443 18.91 14.99 -22.65
N THR A 444 19.89 15.28 -21.82
CA THR A 444 21.11 15.96 -22.25
C THR A 444 22.12 14.92 -22.69
N VAL A 445 22.64 15.09 -23.91
CA VAL A 445 23.68 14.26 -24.50
C VAL A 445 24.98 15.05 -24.46
N VAL A 446 25.98 14.47 -23.81
CA VAL A 446 27.33 15.02 -23.75
C VAL A 446 28.26 14.04 -24.46
N ILE A 447 29.04 14.52 -25.43
CA ILE A 447 29.97 13.69 -26.20
C ILE A 447 31.39 14.18 -25.97
N PHE A 448 32.25 13.28 -25.51
CA PHE A 448 33.68 13.52 -25.35
C PHE A 448 34.42 13.35 -26.68
N PRO A 449 35.52 14.09 -26.91
CA PRO A 449 36.32 13.93 -28.11
C PRO A 449 36.82 12.49 -28.25
N GLU A 450 36.58 11.90 -29.42
CA GLU A 450 36.99 10.50 -29.68
C GLU A 450 38.50 10.29 -29.52
N TRP A 451 39.32 11.29 -29.83
CA TRP A 451 40.78 11.21 -29.72
C TRP A 451 41.25 11.07 -28.27
N ASP A 452 40.64 11.82 -27.34
CA ASP A 452 40.91 11.73 -25.90
C ASP A 452 40.52 10.35 -25.36
N CYS A 453 39.36 9.83 -25.79
CA CYS A 453 38.90 8.51 -25.37
C CYS A 453 39.74 7.38 -25.98
N ARG A 454 40.26 7.54 -27.20
CA ARG A 454 41.01 6.49 -27.92
C ARG A 454 42.35 6.17 -27.26
N THR A 455 43.04 7.18 -26.76
CA THR A 455 44.34 7.04 -26.07
C THR A 455 44.20 6.84 -24.56
N CYS A 456 42.98 6.90 -24.03
CA CYS A 456 42.70 6.78 -22.60
C CYS A 456 42.91 5.34 -22.09
N LYS A 457 43.82 5.18 -21.12
CA LYS A 457 44.17 3.88 -20.52
C LYS A 457 43.03 3.23 -19.73
N VAL A 458 42.07 4.02 -19.25
CA VAL A 458 40.92 3.55 -18.45
C VAL A 458 39.65 3.39 -19.28
N ARG A 459 39.74 3.49 -20.62
CA ARG A 459 38.58 3.42 -21.51
C ARG A 459 37.76 2.14 -21.34
N THR A 460 38.41 0.99 -21.17
CA THR A 460 37.72 -0.31 -21.02
C THR A 460 36.84 -0.36 -19.78
N SER A 461 37.14 0.44 -18.76
CA SER A 461 36.30 0.63 -17.56
C SER A 461 35.26 1.75 -17.73
N CYS A 462 35.41 2.61 -18.76
CA CYS A 462 34.51 3.74 -19.03
C CYS A 462 33.42 3.41 -20.07
N THR A 463 33.78 2.86 -21.24
CA THR A 463 32.81 2.55 -22.31
C THR A 463 33.28 1.43 -23.23
N HIS A 464 32.35 0.59 -23.67
CA HIS A 464 32.58 -0.46 -24.67
C HIS A 464 32.15 -0.04 -26.08
N GLN A 465 31.78 1.23 -26.30
CA GLN A 465 31.43 1.71 -27.65
C GLN A 465 32.62 1.55 -28.61
N ARG A 466 32.33 1.05 -29.81
CA ARG A 466 33.30 0.95 -30.90
C ARG A 466 33.61 2.36 -31.41
N LEU A 467 34.89 2.72 -31.40
CA LEU A 467 35.40 3.95 -32.01
C LEU A 467 35.54 3.74 -33.52
N HIS A 468 35.32 4.78 -34.31
CA HIS A 468 35.52 4.70 -35.76
C HIS A 468 37.02 4.58 -36.06
N PRO A 469 37.45 3.82 -37.10
CA PRO A 469 38.86 3.83 -37.50
C PRO A 469 39.29 5.27 -37.85
N PRO A 470 40.56 5.65 -37.59
CA PRO A 470 41.05 6.97 -38.00
C PRO A 470 40.83 7.17 -39.50
N PRO A 471 40.47 8.39 -39.95
CA PRO A 471 40.49 8.68 -41.38
C PRO A 471 41.92 8.47 -41.90
N ASP A 472 42.05 7.76 -43.03
CA ASP A 472 43.33 7.59 -43.70
C ASP A 472 43.97 8.97 -43.98
N PRO A 473 45.30 9.13 -43.81
CA PRO A 473 45.96 10.38 -44.13
C PRO A 473 45.72 10.74 -45.59
N ALA A 474 45.11 11.91 -45.81
CA ALA A 474 44.76 12.38 -47.15
C ALA A 474 45.99 12.44 -48.07
N PRO A 475 45.87 12.02 -49.35
CA PRO A 475 46.98 12.10 -50.29
C PRO A 475 47.39 13.55 -50.54
N THR A 476 48.70 13.78 -50.57
CA THR A 476 49.35 15.08 -50.78
C THR A 476 48.93 15.71 -52.12
N ARG A 477 48.42 16.96 -52.06
CA ARG A 477 48.03 17.75 -53.23
C ARG A 477 49.25 18.12 -54.08
N GLY A 478 49.28 17.66 -55.33
CA GLY A 478 50.09 18.20 -56.43
C GLY A 478 49.20 18.70 -57.58
N THR A 479 49.12 20.03 -57.71
CA THR A 479 48.79 20.87 -58.89
C THR A 479 47.57 20.59 -59.80
N ARG A 480 46.67 21.58 -59.77
CA ARG A 480 45.44 21.92 -60.53
C ARG A 480 45.44 21.67 -62.05
N THR A 481 44.28 21.30 -62.61
CA THR A 481 43.45 22.15 -63.51
C THR A 481 42.03 21.54 -63.72
N PRO A 482 40.99 22.34 -64.04
CA PRO A 482 39.57 22.07 -63.71
C PRO A 482 38.76 21.46 -64.87
N PRO A 483 37.52 20.98 -64.60
CA PRO A 483 36.37 21.70 -65.17
C PRO A 483 35.10 21.72 -64.30
N THR A 484 34.28 22.76 -64.49
CA THR A 484 32.81 22.79 -64.29
C THR A 484 32.13 22.02 -65.43
N PRO A 485 30.80 21.79 -65.46
CA PRO A 485 29.78 21.53 -64.43
C PRO A 485 29.08 20.16 -64.68
N THR A 486 28.33 19.61 -63.72
CA THR A 486 27.06 18.93 -64.04
C THR A 486 26.24 18.65 -62.79
N ARG A 487 24.99 19.07 -62.88
CA ARG A 487 23.88 18.78 -61.97
C ARG A 487 23.13 17.60 -62.59
N ARG A 488 22.97 16.48 -61.89
CA ARG A 488 21.71 15.67 -61.89
C ARG A 488 21.83 14.38 -61.08
N ALA A 489 20.71 14.13 -60.38
CA ALA A 489 20.09 12.85 -60.06
C ALA A 489 20.95 11.84 -59.29
N GLY A 490 20.71 11.52 -58.01
CA GLY A 490 19.43 11.37 -57.34
C GLY A 490 19.06 9.91 -57.30
N HIS A 491 18.81 9.36 -56.11
CA HIS A 491 17.82 8.31 -55.94
C HIS A 491 17.19 8.39 -54.56
N ARG A 492 15.85 8.38 -54.59
CA ARG A 492 14.90 8.35 -53.49
C ARG A 492 14.87 6.97 -52.83
N LEU A 493 14.68 6.98 -51.50
CA LEU A 493 13.69 6.26 -50.66
C LEU A 493 13.25 4.83 -51.07
N PRO A 494 12.93 3.98 -50.08
CA PRO A 494 11.56 4.01 -49.56
C PRO A 494 11.45 4.02 -48.03
N ALA A 495 10.38 4.67 -47.58
CA ALA A 495 9.78 4.58 -46.26
C ALA A 495 8.75 3.43 -46.21
N ALA A 496 8.54 2.89 -45.01
CA ALA A 496 7.32 2.28 -44.46
C ALA A 496 7.74 1.55 -43.16
N ALA A 497 7.03 1.56 -42.04
CA ALA A 497 5.78 2.19 -41.61
C ALA A 497 5.85 2.31 -40.07
#